data_AF-A0A963BHK5-F1
#
_entry.id   AF-A0A963BHK5-F1
#
_cell.length_a   1.000
_cell.length_b   1.000
_cell.length_c   1.000
_cell.angle_alpha   90.00
_cell.angle_beta   90.00
_cell.angle_gamma   90.00
#
_symmetry.space_group_name_H-M   'P 1'
#
loop_
_entity.id
_entity.type
_entity.pdbx_description
1 polymer ?
#
loop_
_entity_poly.entity_id
_entity_poly.type
_entity_poly.pdbx_seq_one_letter_code
_entity_poly.pdbx_strand_id
1 'polypeptide(L)' 'MRIVDVEPQLLQDLIAEMQVTDTKQKNGLTVKVGLHPTLGRVVVVSGPDGHGMMVEME' A
#
# COMPACT_ATOMS: atom_id res chain seq x y z
N MET A 1 -7.68 9.01 8.76
CA MET A 1 -6.53 8.07 8.63
C MET A 1 -6.89 6.71 9.22
N ARG A 2 -7.00 5.66 8.40
CA ARG A 2 -7.37 4.29 8.82
C ARG A 2 -6.29 3.31 8.39
N ILE A 3 -5.85 2.44 9.31
CA ILE A 3 -4.93 1.34 9.01
C ILE A 3 -5.77 0.08 8.83
N VAL A 4 -5.55 -0.62 7.73
CA VAL A 4 -6.16 -1.91 7.45
C VAL A 4 -5.04 -2.93 7.30
N ASP A 5 -5.12 -4.00 8.09
CA ASP A 5 -4.29 -5.18 7.90
C ASP A 5 -4.96 -6.03 6.81
N VAL A 6 -4.25 -6.31 5.74
CA VAL A 6 -4.82 -6.85 4.50
C VAL A 6 -4.07 -8.12 4.13
N GLU A 7 -4.80 -9.16 3.71
CA GLU A 7 -4.18 -10.37 3.20
C GLU A 7 -3.25 -10.04 2.01
N PRO A 8 -2.11 -10.75 1.85
CA PRO A 8 -1.12 -10.43 0.82
C PRO A 8 -1.69 -10.37 -0.60
N GLN A 9 -2.65 -11.24 -0.91
CA GLN A 9 -3.31 -11.28 -2.22
C GLN A 9 -4.10 -9.98 -2.48
N LEU A 10 -4.95 -9.59 -1.53
CA LEU A 10 -5.77 -8.38 -1.64
C LEU A 10 -4.91 -7.12 -1.63
N LEU A 11 -3.77 -7.12 -0.92
CA LEU A 11 -2.81 -6.02 -0.98
C LEU A 11 -2.22 -5.85 -2.39
N GLN A 12 -1.88 -6.94 -3.08
CA GLN A 12 -1.38 -6.88 -4.46
C GLN A 12 -2.44 -6.36 -5.42
N ASP A 13 -3.70 -6.80 -5.27
CA ASP A 13 -4.82 -6.33 -6.09
C ASP A 13 -4.99 -4.80 -5.94
N LEU A 14 -4.99 -4.29 -4.70
CA LEU A 14 -5.08 -2.86 -4.42
C LEU A 14 -3.88 -2.06 -4.98
N ILE A 15 -2.66 -2.63 -4.93
CA ILE A 15 -1.48 -2.01 -5.55
C ILE A 15 -1.59 -1.98 -7.08
N ALA A 16 -2.20 -2.99 -7.69
CA ALA A 16 -2.38 -3.05 -9.14
C ALA A 16 -3.42 -2.03 -9.63
N GLU A 17 -4.42 -1.73 -8.81
CA GLU A 17 -5.47 -0.75 -9.12
C GLU A 17 -5.04 0.71 -8.86
N MET A 18 -4.07 0.94 -7.97
CA MET A 18 -3.62 2.29 -7.67
C MET A 18 -2.67 2.88 -8.72
N GLN A 19 -2.78 4.19 -8.93
CA GLN A 19 -1.75 4.94 -9.62
C GLN A 19 -0.62 5.29 -8.63
N VAL A 20 0.49 4.54 -8.69
CA VAL A 20 1.66 4.79 -7.84
C VAL A 20 2.33 6.10 -8.26
N THR A 21 2.50 7.00 -7.28
CA THR A 21 3.12 8.32 -7.43
C THR A 21 4.51 8.40 -6.80
N ASP A 22 4.76 7.62 -5.76
CA ASP A 22 6.06 7.55 -5.10
C ASP A 22 6.33 6.12 -4.61
N THR A 23 7.60 5.73 -4.56
CA THR A 23 8.05 4.46 -3.99
C THR A 23 9.34 4.68 -3.22
N LYS A 24 9.34 4.25 -1.96
CA LYS A 24 10.51 4.31 -1.07
C LYS A 24 10.84 2.92 -0.56
N GLN A 25 12.12 2.60 -0.51
CA GLN A 25 12.61 1.36 0.06
C GLN A 25 13.52 1.66 1.24
N LYS A 26 13.30 0.98 2.38
CA LYS A 26 14.14 1.15 3.57
C LYS A 26 14.12 -0.12 4.42
N ASN A 27 15.31 -0.65 4.74
CA ASN A 27 15.48 -1.81 5.62
C ASN A 27 14.59 -3.02 5.22
N GLY A 28 14.49 -3.32 3.93
CA GLY A 28 13.65 -4.42 3.42
C GLY A 28 12.15 -4.10 3.31
N LEU A 29 11.71 -2.93 3.78
CA LEU A 29 10.34 -2.44 3.59
C LEU A 29 10.23 -1.69 2.26
N THR A 30 9.14 -1.93 1.54
CA THR A 30 8.73 -1.14 0.38
C THR A 30 7.49 -0.33 0.74
N VAL A 31 7.59 0.99 0.64
CA VAL A 31 6.48 1.92 0.83
C VAL A 31 6.08 2.48 -0.53
N LYS A 32 4.84 2.26 -0.95
CA LYS A 32 4.25 2.83 -2.16
C LYS A 32 3.21 3.86 -1.77
N VAL A 33 3.22 5.02 -2.42
CA VAL A 33 2.23 6.07 -2.22
C VAL A 33 1.53 6.32 -3.55
N GLY A 34 0.21 6.44 -3.54
CA GLY A 34 -0.52 6.73 -4.76
C GLY A 34 -1.99 6.99 -4.54
N LEU A 35 -2.72 7.03 -5.66
CA LEU A 35 -4.14 7.30 -5.70
C LEU A 35 -4.87 6.03 -6.14
N HIS A 36 -5.73 5.51 -5.27
CA HIS A 36 -6.66 4.44 -5.57
C HIS A 36 -7.95 5.03 -6.16
N PRO A 37 -8.56 4.42 -7.19
CA PRO A 37 -9.79 4.91 -7.80
C PRO A 37 -10.97 5.08 -6.81
N THR A 38 -11.04 4.20 -5.81
CA THR A 38 -12.16 4.18 -4.84
C THR A 38 -11.79 4.66 -3.44
N LEU A 39 -10.53 4.50 -3.02
CA LEU A 39 -10.08 4.79 -1.65
C LEU A 39 -9.37 6.15 -1.53
N GLY A 40 -9.18 6.85 -2.65
CA GLY A 40 -8.44 8.11 -2.66
C GLY A 40 -6.96 7.88 -2.41
N ARG A 41 -6.32 8.73 -1.59
CA ARG A 41 -4.88 8.66 -1.39
C ARG A 41 -4.53 7.52 -0.43
N VAL A 42 -3.71 6.59 -0.89
CA VAL A 42 -3.31 5.42 -0.11
C VAL A 42 -1.79 5.32 0.00
N VAL A 43 -1.36 4.79 1.14
CA VAL A 43 0.03 4.38 1.38
C VAL A 43 0.04 2.89 1.68
N VAL A 44 0.78 2.14 0.90
CA VAL A 44 0.97 0.71 1.08
C VAL A 44 2.38 0.46 1.57
N VAL A 45 2.51 -0.31 2.64
CA VAL A 45 3.80 -0.74 3.19
C VAL A 45 3.87 -2.27 3.09
N SER A 46 4.84 -2.79 2.35
CA SER A 46 5.08 -4.22 2.20
C SER A 46 6.42 -4.60 2.83
N GLY A 47 6.41 -5.63 3.67
CA GLY A 47 7.61 -6.24 4.25
C GLY A 47 8.19 -7.34 3.37
N PRO A 48 9.40 -7.82 3.69
CA PRO A 48 10.07 -8.88 2.95
C PRO A 48 9.34 -10.23 3.04
N ASP A 49 8.46 -10.40 4.03
CA ASP A 49 7.79 -11.65 4.35
C ASP A 49 6.41 -11.79 3.65
N GLY A 50 6.09 -10.85 2.75
CA GLY A 50 4.80 -10.78 2.06
C GLY A 50 3.67 -10.13 2.89
N HIS A 51 3.88 -9.94 4.19
CA HIS A 51 2.98 -9.14 5.04
C HIS A 51 3.06 -7.66 4.69
N GLY A 52 1.94 -6.96 4.74
CA GLY A 52 1.89 -5.54 4.48
C GLY A 52 0.63 -4.88 5.01
N MET A 53 0.68 -3.57 5.13
CA MET A 53 -0.41 -2.74 5.62
C MET A 53 -0.77 -1.69 4.58
N MET A 54 -2.04 -1.36 4.51
CA MET A 54 -2.51 -0.21 3.74
C MET A 54 -3.03 0.86 4.71
N VAL A 55 -2.66 2.10 4.42
CA VAL A 55 -3.08 3.29 5.16
C VAL A 55 -3.84 4.20 4.21
N GLU A 56 -5.11 4.42 4.52
CA GLU A 56 -5.93 5.44 3.85
C GLU A 56 -5.62 6.80 4.45
N MET A 57 -5.17 7.72 3.60
CA MET A 57 -4.92 9.12 3.92
C MET A 57 -6.14 9.91 3.44
N GLU A 58 -7.06 10.22 4.37
CA GLU A 58 -8.22 11.10 4.12
C GLU A 58 -7.84 12.38 3.36
#